data_AF-A0A956WNT4-F1
#
_entry.id   AF-A0A956WNT4-F1
#
_cell.length_a   1.000
_cell.length_b   1.000
_cell.length_c   1.000
_cell.angle_alpha   90.00
_cell.angle_beta   90.00
_cell.angle_gamma   90.00
#
_symmetry.space_group_name_H-M   'P 1'
#
loop_
_entity.id
_entity.type
_entity.pdbx_description
1 polymer ?
#
loop_
_entity_poly.entity_id
_entity_poly.type
_entity_poly.pdbx_seq_one_letter_code
_entity_poly.pdbx_strand_id
1 'polypeptide(L)'
;MRTVRISRFVTKQDMAFIDYVPYEDVPERYQVDDRDNIIQIHSVHPQTLRQHYDLYLELMRKRGPLSRVQREMIAVVVSAYNRCRY
;
A
#
# COMPACT_ATOMS: atom_id res chain seq x y z
N MET A 1 -1.98 -19.21 27.27
CA MET A 1 -1.31 -17.89 27.39
C MET A 1 -0.02 -17.96 26.57
N ARG A 2 -0.07 -17.61 25.27
CA ARG A 2 1.12 -17.60 24.41
C ARG A 2 1.62 -16.16 24.30
N THR A 3 2.73 -15.89 24.96
CA THR A 3 3.49 -14.65 24.88
C THR A 3 4.04 -14.50 23.47
N VAL A 4 3.48 -13.58 22.67
CA VAL A 4 4.05 -13.18 21.39
C VAL A 4 5.28 -12.34 21.70
N ARG A 5 6.47 -12.95 21.64
CA ARG A 5 7.73 -12.21 21.61
C ARG A 5 7.84 -11.55 20.25
N ILE A 6 7.61 -10.25 20.19
CA ILE A 6 7.99 -9.41 19.06
C ILE A 6 9.52 -9.34 19.07
N SER A 7 10.15 -10.30 18.40
CA SER A 7 11.58 -10.28 18.14
C SER A 7 11.87 -9.13 17.18
N ARG A 8 12.65 -8.15 17.63
CA ARG A 8 13.16 -7.05 16.81
C ARG A 8 14.00 -7.60 15.66
N PHE A 9 13.40 -7.71 14.49
CA PHE A 9 14.12 -7.69 13.21
C PHE A 9 13.47 -6.61 12.35
N VAL A 10 13.75 -5.35 12.70
CA VAL A 10 13.41 -4.20 11.85
C VAL A 10 14.44 -4.16 10.74
N THR A 11 14.13 -4.78 9.60
CA THR A 11 14.84 -4.48 8.36
C THR A 11 14.50 -3.04 7.99
N LYS A 12 15.50 -2.18 8.11
CA LYS A 12 15.44 -0.76 7.77
C LYS A 12 14.89 -0.57 6.35
N GLN A 13 13.62 -0.18 6.23
CA GLN A 13 13.13 0.61 5.11
C GLN A 13 12.74 1.97 5.70
N ASP A 14 13.65 2.94 5.57
CA ASP A 14 13.50 4.33 6.06
C ASP A 14 12.38 5.12 5.32
N MET A 15 11.37 4.43 4.75
CA MET A 15 10.31 4.97 3.91
C MET A 15 9.03 5.30 4.69
N ALA A 16 8.87 4.77 5.90
CA ALA A 16 7.73 5.05 6.76
C ALA A 16 8.13 5.11 8.23
N PHE A 17 7.26 5.70 9.05
CA PHE A 17 7.45 5.82 10.50
C PHE A 17 6.95 4.59 11.29
N ILE A 18 6.61 3.50 10.60
CA ILE A 18 6.14 2.26 11.21
C ILE A 18 6.96 1.07 10.71
N ASP A 19 7.03 0.02 11.52
CA ASP A 19 7.66 -1.22 11.13
C ASP A 19 6.82 -1.93 10.06
N TYR A 20 7.48 -2.35 8.99
CA TYR A 20 6.88 -3.19 7.97
C TYR A 20 6.76 -4.63 8.49
N VAL A 21 5.69 -5.32 8.08
CA VAL A 21 5.60 -6.77 8.21
C VAL A 21 6.29 -7.39 6.99
N PRO A 22 7.24 -8.34 7.16
CA PRO A 22 7.82 -9.08 6.05
C PRO A 22 6.72 -9.65 5.17
N TYR A 23 6.82 -9.46 3.86
CA TYR A 23 5.69 -9.76 2.99
C TYR A 23 5.34 -11.26 2.97
N GLU A 24 6.34 -12.11 3.14
CA GLU A 24 6.19 -13.56 3.31
C GLU A 24 5.24 -13.94 4.46
N ASP A 25 5.05 -13.06 5.45
CA ASP A 25 4.12 -13.26 6.56
C ASP A 25 2.68 -12.85 6.23
N VAL A 26 2.44 -12.19 5.10
CA VAL A 26 1.10 -11.82 4.63
C VAL A 26 0.38 -13.08 4.13
N PRO A 27 -0.82 -13.42 4.65
CA PRO A 27 -1.56 -14.58 4.18
C PRO A 27 -1.84 -14.51 2.68
N GLU A 28 -1.63 -15.63 1.97
CA GLU A 28 -1.70 -15.73 0.50
C GLU A 28 -2.96 -15.08 -0.10
N ARG A 29 -4.12 -15.25 0.54
CA ARG A 29 -5.40 -14.66 0.09
C ARG A 29 -5.42 -13.13 0.00
N TYR A 30 -4.49 -12.45 0.65
CA TYR A 30 -4.37 -10.99 0.66
C TYR A 30 -3.17 -10.48 -0.13
N GLN A 31 -2.31 -11.38 -0.61
CA GLN A 31 -1.15 -11.00 -1.41
C GLN A 31 -1.59 -10.38 -2.74
N VAL A 32 -0.82 -9.41 -3.21
CA VAL A 32 -1.01 -8.69 -4.47
C VAL A 32 0.30 -8.63 -5.25
N ASP A 33 0.18 -8.49 -6.57
CA ASP A 33 1.34 -8.33 -7.46
C ASP A 33 1.76 -6.85 -7.54
N ASP A 34 2.07 -6.27 -6.38
CA ASP A 34 2.56 -4.91 -6.24
C ASP A 34 3.45 -4.79 -5.00
N ARG A 35 4.65 -4.23 -5.22
CA ARG A 35 5.71 -4.09 -4.21
C ARG A 35 5.98 -2.63 -3.89
N ASP A 36 5.13 -1.71 -4.28
CA ASP A 36 5.29 -0.31 -3.94
C ASP A 36 5.13 -0.10 -2.42
N ASN A 37 5.88 0.86 -1.86
CA ASN A 37 5.93 1.08 -0.40
C ASN A 37 4.54 1.31 0.24
N ILE A 38 3.59 1.92 -0.49
CA ILE A 38 2.21 2.17 -0.05
C ILE A 38 1.38 0.91 0.06
N ILE A 39 1.71 -0.12 -0.72
CA ILE A 39 1.09 -1.44 -0.56
C ILE A 39 1.76 -2.15 0.61
N GLN A 40 3.09 -2.12 0.67
CA GLN A 40 3.85 -2.82 1.72
C GLN A 40 3.58 -2.26 3.13
N ILE A 41 3.36 -0.95 3.29
CA ILE A 41 3.04 -0.35 4.60
C ILE A 41 1.69 -0.87 5.15
N HIS A 42 0.78 -1.31 4.27
CA HIS A 42 -0.49 -1.91 4.67
C HIS A 42 -0.37 -3.38 5.08
N SER A 43 0.81 -4.02 4.98
CA SER A 43 1.00 -5.43 5.38
C SER A 43 0.70 -5.69 6.86
N VAL A 44 0.76 -4.64 7.71
CA VAL A 44 0.30 -4.69 9.11
C VAL A 44 -1.19 -5.06 9.25
N HIS A 45 -1.99 -4.79 8.20
CA HIS A 45 -3.40 -5.12 8.08
C HIS A 45 -3.70 -5.72 6.69
N PRO A 46 -3.43 -7.04 6.50
CA PRO A 46 -3.51 -7.69 5.18
C PRO A 46 -4.82 -7.48 4.41
N GLN A 47 -5.96 -7.47 5.10
CA GLN A 47 -7.24 -7.20 4.45
C GLN A 47 -7.30 -5.79 3.85
N THR A 48 -6.78 -4.78 4.56
CA THR A 48 -6.71 -3.40 4.07
C THR A 48 -5.74 -3.29 2.89
N LEU A 49 -4.61 -4.00 2.91
CA LEU A 49 -3.67 -4.06 1.78
C LEU A 49 -4.38 -4.50 0.50
N ARG A 50 -5.09 -5.64 0.55
CA ARG A 50 -5.85 -6.18 -0.58
C ARG A 50 -6.90 -5.19 -1.08
N GLN A 51 -7.68 -4.62 -0.16
CA GLN A 51 -8.74 -3.65 -0.46
C GLN A 51 -8.19 -2.36 -1.09
N HIS A 52 -7.06 -1.84 -0.59
CA HIS A 52 -6.40 -0.66 -1.16
C HIS A 52 -6.02 -0.94 -2.62
N TYR A 53 -5.30 -2.03 -2.87
CA TYR A 53 -4.86 -2.37 -4.21
C TYR A 53 -6.03 -2.56 -5.18
N ASP A 54 -7.11 -3.25 -4.75
CA ASP A 54 -8.30 -3.45 -5.58
C ASP A 54 -8.97 -2.13 -5.94
N LEU A 55 -9.14 -1.24 -4.95
CA LEU A 55 -9.69 0.09 -5.18
C LEU A 55 -8.82 0.89 -6.16
N TYR A 56 -7.50 0.86 -5.97
CA TYR A 56 -6.56 1.57 -6.84
C TYR A 56 -6.65 1.06 -8.28
N LEU A 57 -6.66 -0.27 -8.49
CA LEU A 57 -6.81 -0.83 -9.83
C LEU A 57 -8.14 -0.46 -10.49
N GLU A 58 -9.24 -0.53 -9.72
CA GLU A 58 -10.57 -0.20 -10.21
C GLU A 58 -10.62 1.26 -10.68
N LEU A 59 -10.18 2.18 -9.83
CA LEU A 59 -10.21 3.61 -10.13
C LEU A 59 -9.21 4.04 -11.19
N MET A 60 -7.97 3.50 -11.16
CA MET A 60 -6.88 4.00 -12.00
C MET A 60 -6.72 3.23 -13.31
N ARG A 61 -6.97 1.91 -13.33
CA ARG A 61 -6.67 1.07 -14.50
C ARG A 61 -7.90 0.56 -15.27
N LYS A 62 -9.07 0.38 -14.64
CA LYS A 62 -10.27 -0.11 -15.35
C LYS A 62 -10.90 0.96 -16.22
N ARG A 63 -11.67 0.53 -17.23
CA ARG A 63 -12.37 1.42 -18.17
C ARG A 63 -13.35 2.32 -17.43
N GLY A 64 -13.38 3.58 -17.79
CA GLY A 64 -14.35 4.55 -17.30
C GLY A 64 -14.41 5.78 -18.19
N PRO A 65 -15.16 6.82 -17.79
CA PRO A 65 -15.32 8.04 -18.59
C PRO A 65 -14.06 8.92 -18.63
N LEU A 66 -13.12 8.74 -17.69
CA LEU A 66 -11.84 9.44 -17.65
C LEU A 66 -10.72 8.56 -18.21
N SER A 67 -9.85 9.16 -19.02
CA SER A 67 -8.61 8.53 -19.46
C SER A 67 -7.64 8.37 -18.29
N ARG A 68 -6.66 7.47 -18.44
CA ARG A 68 -5.59 7.30 -17.44
C ARG A 68 -4.84 8.62 -17.18
N VAL A 69 -4.54 9.38 -18.24
CA VAL A 69 -3.87 10.69 -18.11
C VAL A 69 -4.71 11.66 -17.27
N GLN A 70 -6.02 11.72 -17.49
CA GLN A 70 -6.90 12.60 -16.69
C GLN A 70 -6.94 12.20 -15.22
N ARG A 71 -6.95 10.90 -14.91
CA ARG A 71 -6.91 10.40 -13.53
C ARG A 71 -5.59 10.76 -12.84
N GLU A 72 -4.46 10.61 -13.54
CA GLU A 72 -3.15 11.01 -13.01
C GLU A 72 -3.03 12.53 -12.83
N MET A 73 -3.60 13.35 -13.73
CA MET A 73 -3.64 14.81 -13.54
C MET A 73 -4.34 15.17 -12.23
N ILE A 74 -5.47 14.53 -11.91
CA ILE A 74 -6.17 14.73 -10.64
C ILE A 74 -5.27 14.31 -9.48
N ALA A 75 -4.67 13.11 -9.55
CA ALA A 75 -3.79 12.58 -8.51
C ALA A 75 -2.61 13.51 -8.20
N VAL A 76 -1.93 14.03 -9.23
CA VAL A 76 -0.79 14.95 -9.08
C VAL A 76 -1.22 16.30 -8.49
N VAL A 77 -2.32 16.89 -8.97
CA VAL A 77 -2.83 18.17 -8.45
C VAL A 77 -3.23 18.04 -6.97
N VAL A 78 -3.97 16.98 -6.62
CA VAL A 78 -4.37 16.71 -5.23
C VAL A 78 -3.14 16.47 -4.34
N SER A 79 -2.15 15.72 -4.82
CA SER A 79 -0.91 15.47 -4.07
C SER A 79 -0.11 16.75 -3.84
N ALA A 80 0.03 17.59 -4.87
CA ALA A 80 0.71 18.88 -4.77
C ALA A 80 -0.02 19.83 -3.80
N TYR A 81 -1.35 19.90 -3.90
CA TYR A 81 -2.17 20.72 -3.00
C TYR A 81 -2.01 20.29 -1.54
N ASN A 82 -1.97 18.97 -1.28
CA ASN A 82 -1.77 18.41 0.05
C ASN A 82 -0.30 18.35 0.50
N ARG A 83 0.65 18.80 -0.34
CA ARG A 83 2.10 18.67 -0.09
C ARG A 83 2.49 17.23 0.26
N CYS A 84 1.83 16.26 -0.36
CA CYS A 84 2.04 14.85 -0.09
C CYS A 84 3.29 14.39 -0.83
N ARG A 85 4.39 14.27 -0.09
CA ARG A 85 5.58 13.57 -0.56
C ARG A 85 5.43 12.10 -0.20
N TYR A 86 5.55 11.26 -1.21
CA TYR A 86 5.69 9.83 -1.04
C TYR A 86 7.07 9.47 -0.49
#